data_AF-A0A4Q3EIY7-F1
#
_entry.id   AF-A0A4Q3EIY7-F1
#
_cell.length_a   1.000
_cell.length_b   1.000
_cell.length_c   1.000
_cell.angle_alpha   90.00
_cell.angle_beta   90.00
_cell.angle_gamma   90.00
#
_symmetry.space_group_name_H-M   'P 1'
#
loop_
_entity.id
_entity.type
_entity.pdbx_description
1 polymer ?
#
loop_
_entity_poly.entity_id
_entity_poly.type
_entity_poly.pdbx_seq_one_letter_code
_entity_poly.pdbx_strand_id
1 'polypeptide(L)' 'MPQKIKVANPVVELDGDEMTRIIWKFIKDKLILSYLDLDIKYYDLGIEYRDET' A
#
# COMPACT_ATOMS: atom_id res chain seq x y z
N MET A 1 -5.79 21.54 -8.96
CA MET A 1 -5.27 20.58 -7.96
C MET A 1 -3.79 20.38 -8.28
N PRO A 2 -2.87 20.40 -7.31
CA PRO A 2 -1.45 20.17 -7.58
C PRO A 2 -1.27 18.80 -8.24
N GLN A 3 -0.41 18.73 -9.27
CA GLN A 3 -0.14 17.51 -10.00
C GLN A 3 0.66 16.57 -9.10
N LYS A 4 0.12 15.38 -8.81
CA LYS A 4 0.81 14.36 -8.00
C LYS A 4 2.14 13.98 -8.66
N ILE A 5 3.15 13.70 -7.85
CA ILE A 5 4.47 13.27 -8.33
C ILE A 5 4.31 11.85 -8.90
N LYS A 6 4.62 11.68 -10.19
CA LYS A 6 4.59 10.36 -10.84
C LYS A 6 5.81 9.55 -10.48
N VAL A 7 5.60 8.35 -9.99
CA VAL A 7 6.67 7.40 -9.71
C VAL A 7 6.79 6.42 -10.87
N ALA A 8 7.99 6.30 -11.43
CA ALA A 8 8.24 5.52 -12.65
C ALA A 8 8.21 4.00 -12.43
N ASN A 9 8.45 3.55 -11.19
CA ASN A 9 8.57 2.14 -10.85
C ASN A 9 7.47 1.75 -9.84
N PRO A 10 6.87 0.55 -10.00
CA PRO A 10 5.87 0.07 -9.07
C PRO A 10 6.51 -0.27 -7.71
N VAL A 11 5.74 -0.07 -6.64
CA VAL A 11 6.12 -0.45 -5.28
C VAL A 11 5.33 -1.69 -4.88
N VAL A 12 6.02 -2.67 -4.29
CA VAL A 12 5.38 -3.85 -3.71
C VAL A 12 4.93 -3.51 -2.29
N GLU A 13 3.64 -3.70 -2.01
CA GLU A 13 3.08 -3.55 -0.68
C GLU A 13 2.84 -4.94 -0.07
N LEU A 14 3.43 -5.16 1.11
CA LEU A 14 3.20 -6.34 1.95
C LEU A 14 2.41 -5.87 3.17
N ASP A 15 1.14 -6.24 3.26
CA ASP A 15 0.30 -5.83 4.39
C ASP A 15 0.67 -6.63 5.65
N GLY A 16 0.60 -5.97 6.80
CA GLY A 16 0.85 -6.56 8.11
C GLY A 16 -0.44 -6.80 8.88
N ASP A 17 -0.33 -7.27 10.12
CA ASP A 17 -1.48 -7.60 10.96
C ASP A 17 -1.76 -6.56 12.07
N GLU A 18 -2.97 -6.65 12.62
CA GLU A 18 -3.42 -5.92 13.82
C GLU A 18 -3.33 -4.39 13.72
N MET A 19 -2.62 -3.75 14.66
CA MET A 19 -2.53 -2.29 14.77
C MET A 19 -1.71 -1.68 13.63
N THR A 20 -0.78 -2.44 13.05
CA THR A 20 0.11 -1.94 11.99
C THR A 20 -0.65 -1.70 10.69
N ARG A 21 -1.64 -2.55 10.36
CA ARG A 21 -2.53 -2.39 9.22
C ARG A 21 -3.33 -1.09 9.24
N ILE A 22 -3.83 -0.71 10.41
CA ILE A 22 -4.63 0.52 10.61
C ILE A 22 -3.76 1.77 10.42
N ILE A 23 -2.57 1.78 11.04
CA ILE A 23 -1.62 2.89 10.93
C ILE A 23 -1.12 3.02 9.48
N TRP A 24 -0.83 1.90 8.83
CA TRP A 24 -0.36 1.86 7.44
C TRP A 24 -1.39 2.42 6.46
N LYS A 25 -2.68 2.09 6.63
CA LYS A 25 -3.77 2.68 5.86
C LYS A 25 -3.83 4.21 6.01
N PHE A 26 -3.70 4.71 7.25
CA PHE A 26 -3.68 6.15 7.50
C PHE A 26 -2.51 6.85 6.79
N ILE A 27 -1.29 6.29 6.90
CA ILE A 27 -0.10 6.83 6.25
C ILE A 27 -0.28 6.86 4.73
N LYS A 28 -0.76 5.76 4.13
CA LYS A 28 -0.98 5.70 2.68
C LYS A 28 -1.97 6.76 2.21
N ASP A 29 -3.13 6.86 2.83
CA ASP A 29 -4.20 7.74 2.36
C ASP A 29 -3.86 9.21 2.57
N LYS A 30 -3.32 9.57 3.75
CA LYS A 30 -3.08 10.97 4.13
C LYS A 30 -1.72 11.50 3.70
N LEU A 31 -0.69 10.66 3.68
CA LEU A 31 0.70 11.12 3.51
C LEU A 31 1.33 10.67 2.19
N ILE A 32 0.83 9.61 1.55
CA ILE A 32 1.41 9.08 0.29
C ILE A 32 0.51 9.41 -0.90
N LEU A 33 -0.69 8.82 -0.98
CA LEU A 33 -1.59 8.90 -2.14
C LEU A 33 -2.13 10.32 -2.38
N SER A 34 -2.08 11.18 -1.38
CA SER A 34 -2.43 12.60 -1.53
C SER A 34 -1.39 13.38 -2.36
N TYR A 35 -0.15 12.88 -2.45
CA TYR A 35 0.99 13.59 -3.06
C TYR A 35 1.66 12.81 -4.21
N LEU A 36 1.60 11.47 -4.17
CA LEU A 36 2.27 10.57 -5.10
C LEU A 36 1.27 9.79 -5.94
N ASP A 37 1.58 9.62 -7.22
CA ASP A 37 0.89 8.74 -8.16
C ASP A 37 1.77 7.50 -8.36
N LEU A 38 1.36 6.40 -7.71
CA LEU A 38 2.13 5.17 -7.53
C LEU A 38 1.33 3.98 -8.05
N ASP A 39 2.02 3.10 -8.79
CA ASP A 39 1.53 1.75 -9.09
C ASP A 39 1.89 0.83 -7.92
N ILE A 40 0.90 0.45 -7.11
CA ILE A 40 1.10 -0.39 -5.93
C ILE A 40 0.70 -1.82 -6.26
N LYS A 41 1.68 -2.72 -6.24
CA LYS A 41 1.45 -4.17 -6.35
C LYS A 41 1.24 -4.73 -4.95
N TYR A 42 -0.01 -4.94 -4.60
CA TYR A 42 -0.41 -5.50 -3.31
C TYR A 42 -0.23 -7.02 -3.31
N TYR A 43 0.51 -7.52 -2.33
CA TYR A 43 0.62 -8.95 -2.05
C TYR A 43 0.19 -9.20 -0.62
N ASP A 44 -0.88 -9.95 -0.45
CA ASP A 44 -1.35 -10.39 0.86
C ASP A 44 -0.52 -11.59 1.31
N LEU A 45 0.24 -11.45 2.41
CA LEU A 45 0.99 -12.54 3.03
C LEU A 45 0.23 -13.14 4.24
N GLY A 46 -1.05 -12.78 4.41
CA GLY A 46 -1.94 -13.35 5.41
C GLY A 46 -2.03 -14.88 5.31
N ILE A 47 -2.20 -15.54 6.46
CA ILE A 47 -2.21 -17.01 6.57
C ILE A 47 -3.37 -17.65 5.76
N GLU A 48 -4.46 -16.92 5.55
CA GLU A 48 -5.64 -17.37 4.79
C GLU A 48 -5.33 -17.55 3.29
N TYR A 49 -4.48 -16.70 2.70
CA TYR A 49 -4.05 -16.85 1.29
C TYR A 49 -2.97 -17.90 1.08
N ARG A 50 -2.33 -18.38 2.15
CA ARG A 50 -1.34 -19.46 2.09
C ARG A 50 -1.96 -20.86 1.99
N ASP A 51 -3.24 -21.01 2.37
CA ASP A 51 -3.95 -22.31 2.33
C ASP A 51 -4.75 -22.49 1.03
N GLU A 52 -5.00 -21.41 0.26
CA GLU A 52 -5.70 -21.47 -1.04
C GLU A 52 -4.79 -21.66 -2.27
N THR A 53 -3.47 -21.54 -2.13
CA THR A 53 -2.47 -21.79 -3.20
C THR A 53 -1.64 -23.03 -2.93
#